data_AF-A0A3D5ZDK3-F1
#
_entry.id   AF-A0A3D5ZDK3-F1
#
_cell.length_a   1.000
_cell.length_b   1.000
_cell.length_c   1.000
_cell.angle_alpha   90.00
_cell.angle_beta   90.00
_cell.angle_gamma   90.00
#
_symmetry.space_group_name_H-M   'P 1'
#
loop_
_entity.id
_entity.type
_entity.pdbx_description
1 polymer ?
#
loop_
_entity_poly.entity_id
_entity_poly.type
_entity_poly.pdbx_seq_one_letter_code
_entity_poly.pdbx_strand_id
1 'polypeptide(L)' 'MHESWIVRKPTEDGTVTSLEIFNKEGNMMVQFFGKRKPGIPELDQWKDVIKEVENELIEVGV' A
#
# COMPACT_ATOMS: atom_id res chain seq x y z
N MET A 1 6.31 -11.47 9.81
CA MET A 1 6.32 -10.14 9.16
C MET A 1 7.33 -9.28 9.91
N HIS A 2 8.30 -8.68 9.23
CA HIS A 2 9.33 -7.84 9.89
C HIS A 2 9.10 -6.35 9.61
N GLU A 3 8.88 -6.00 8.35
CA GLU A 3 8.59 -4.63 7.93
C GLU A 3 7.34 -4.59 7.06
N SER A 4 6.68 -3.43 7.07
CA SER A 4 5.52 -3.15 6.24
C SER A 4 5.58 -1.71 5.79
N TRP A 5 5.36 -1.49 4.50
CA TRP A 5 5.54 -0.19 3.85
C TRP A 5 4.31 0.16 3.02
N ILE A 6 3.91 1.42 3.10
CA ILE A 6 2.92 2.00 2.19
C ILE A 6 3.66 2.80 1.14
N VAL A 7 3.61 2.32 -0.10
CA VAL A 7 4.38 2.88 -1.21
C VAL A 7 3.43 3.53 -2.21
N ARG A 8 3.65 4.82 -2.47
CA ARG A 8 2.87 5.61 -3.43
C ARG A 8 3.67 5.82 -4.70
N LYS A 9 3.16 5.29 -5.82
CA LYS A 9 3.83 5.29 -7.12
C LYS A 9 3.05 6.20 -8.07
N PRO A 10 3.66 7.27 -8.59
CA PRO A 10 3.06 8.05 -9.67
C PRO A 10 2.87 7.19 -10.91
N THR A 11 1.70 7.27 -11.53
CA THR A 11 1.40 6.62 -12.82
C THR A 11 0.68 7.61 -13.74
N GLU A 12 0.52 7.27 -15.02
CA GLU A 12 -0.25 8.08 -15.98
C GLU A 12 -1.71 8.26 -15.53
N ASP A 13 -2.27 7.27 -14.82
CA ASP A 13 -3.65 7.28 -14.31
C ASP A 13 -3.79 7.93 -12.92
N GLY A 14 -2.73 8.58 -12.42
CA GLY A 14 -2.64 9.13 -11.07
C GLY A 14 -1.80 8.27 -10.11
N THR A 15 -1.87 8.56 -8.81
CA THR A 15 -1.10 7.80 -7.82
C THR A 15 -1.73 6.42 -7.59
N VAL A 16 -0.89 5.39 -7.55
CA VAL A 16 -1.25 4.03 -7.16
C VAL A 16 -0.48 3.67 -5.90
N THR A 17 -1.17 3.11 -4.92
CA THR A 17 -0.66 2.81 -3.60
C THR A 17 -0.60 1.30 -3.37
N SER A 18 0.54 0.81 -2.89
CA SER A 18 0.71 -0.58 -2.47
C SER A 18 1.04 -0.70 -0.99
N LEU A 19 0.48 -1.71 -0.34
CA LEU A 19 0.96 -2.21 0.94
C LEU A 19 1.93 -3.36 0.68
N GLU A 20 3.17 -3.19 1.08
CA GLU A 20 4.27 -4.13 0.83
C GLU A 20 4.79 -4.69 2.15
N ILE A 21 4.95 -6.02 2.23
CA ILE A 21 5.31 -6.71 3.46
C ILE A 21 6.58 -7.54 3.23
N PHE A 22 7.58 -7.37 4.10
CA PHE A 22 8.90 -7.97 3.97
C PHE A 22 9.24 -8.89 5.16
N ASN A 23 10.02 -9.93 4.89
CA ASN A 23 10.58 -10.80 5.94
C ASN A 23 11.85 -10.18 6.55
N LYS A 24 12.41 -10.83 7.57
CA LYS A 24 13.63 -10.38 8.28
C LYS A 24 14.89 -10.31 7.40
N GLU A 25 14.87 -10.92 6.22
CA GLU A 25 15.97 -10.93 5.25
C GLU A 25 15.79 -9.84 4.18
N GLY A 26 14.73 -9.02 4.29
CA GLY A 26 14.39 -8.00 3.29
C GLY A 26 13.71 -8.57 2.04
N ASN A 27 13.31 -9.84 2.03
CA ASN A 27 12.59 -10.44 0.91
C ASN A 27 11.10 -10.08 0.97
N MET A 28 10.53 -9.63 -0.15
CA MET A 28 9.10 -9.32 -0.27
C MET A 28 8.28 -10.61 -0.14
N MET A 29 7.41 -10.67 0.86
CA MET A 29 6.49 -11.79 1.08
C MET A 29 5.19 -11.60 0.32
N VAL A 30 4.63 -10.39 0.35
CA VAL A 30 3.36 -10.08 -0.31
C VAL A 30 3.26 -8.59 -0.60
N GLN A 31 2.50 -8.26 -1.64
CA GLN A 31 2.12 -6.92 -2.03
C GLN A 31 0.62 -6.88 -2.35
N PHE A 32 -0.08 -5.89 -1.81
CA PHE A 32 -1.50 -5.67 -2.05
C PHE A 32 -1.73 -4.39 -2.85
N PHE A 33 -2.76 -4.43 -3.70
CA PHE A 33 -3.24 -3.30 -4.48
C PHE A 33 -4.77 -3.27 -4.51
N GLY A 34 -5.32 -2.06 -4.61
CA GLY A 34 -6.70 -1.87 -5.04
C GLY A 34 -6.90 -2.39 -6.46
N LYS A 35 -7.96 -3.16 -6.68
CA LYS A 35 -8.31 -3.67 -8.01
C LYS A 35 -8.56 -2.49 -8.96
N ARG A 36 -7.84 -2.47 -10.10
CA ARG A 36 -8.06 -1.50 -11.18
C ARG A 36 -7.75 -2.11 -12.54
N LYS A 37 -8.18 -1.43 -13.60
CA LYS A 37 -7.79 -1.70 -15.00
C LYS A 37 -6.87 -0.57 -15.49
N PRO A 38 -6.09 -0.77 -16.57
CA PRO A 38 -5.36 0.33 -17.21
C PRO A 38 -6.29 1.47 -17.61
N GLY A 39 -5.85 2.73 -17.47
CA GLY A 39 -6.68 3.90 -17.76
C GLY A 39 -7.64 4.28 -16.64
N ILE A 40 -7.71 3.48 -15.57
CA ILE A 40 -8.60 3.72 -14.42
C ILE A 40 -7.75 4.05 -13.19
N PRO A 41 -8.03 5.18 -12.51
CA PRO A 41 -7.38 5.54 -11.26
C PRO A 41 -7.56 4.50 -10.16
N GLU A 42 -6.78 4.66 -9.09
CA GLU A 42 -6.92 3.86 -7.89
C GLU A 42 -8.33 3.96 -7.28
N LEU A 43 -8.88 2.80 -6.90
CA LEU A 43 -10.20 2.67 -6.29
C LEU A 43 -10.25 3.44 -4.96
N ASP A 44 -11.24 4.29 -4.77
CA ASP A 44 -11.33 5.12 -3.56
C ASP A 44 -11.46 4.29 -2.27
N GLN A 45 -12.21 3.19 -2.31
CA GLN A 45 -12.30 2.26 -1.17
C GLN A 45 -10.94 1.68 -0.76
N TRP A 46 -10.01 1.51 -1.71
CA TRP A 46 -8.66 1.08 -1.38
C TRP A 46 -7.85 2.21 -0.70
N LYS A 47 -8.06 3.46 -1.11
CA LYS A 47 -7.45 4.62 -0.43
C LYS A 47 -7.94 4.72 1.02
N ASP A 48 -9.22 4.43 1.25
CA ASP A 48 -9.79 4.41 2.61
C ASP A 48 -9.15 3.33 3.47
N VAL A 49 -9.02 2.09 2.95
CA VAL A 49 -8.31 0.99 3.64
C VAL A 49 -6.87 1.37 3.95
N ILE A 50 -6.14 1.96 2.99
CA ILE A 50 -4.76 2.41 3.20
C ILE A 50 -4.70 3.46 4.31
N LYS A 51 -5.63 4.41 4.33
CA LYS A 51 -5.68 5.46 5.36
C LYS A 51 -5.93 4.88 6.75
N GLU A 52 -6.78 3.86 6.86
CA GLU A 52 -6.99 3.13 8.12
C GLU A 52 -5.70 2.46 8.60
N VAL A 53 -5.00 1.76 7.70
CA VAL A 53 -3.70 1.13 8.01
C VAL A 53 -2.65 2.18 8.41
N GLU A 54 -2.60 3.34 7.75
CA GLU A 54 -1.67 4.43 8.13
C GLU A 54 -1.92 4.93 9.54
N ASN A 55 -3.19 5.12 9.92
CA ASN A 55 -3.53 5.56 11.27
C ASN A 55 -3.08 4.53 12.30
N GLU A 56 -3.30 3.24 12.06
CA GLU A 56 -2.83 2.18 12.95
C GLU A 56 -1.30 2.18 13.06
N LEU A 57 -0.57 2.30 11.94
CA LEU A 57 0.90 2.36 11.95
C LEU A 57 1.46 3.54 12.75
N ILE A 58 0.80 4.70 12.68
CA ILE A 58 1.16 5.88 13.49
C ILE A 58 0.91 5.62 14.98
N GLU A 59 -0.19 4.95 15.32
CA GLU A 59 -0.54 4.63 16.72
C GLU A 59 0.42 3.62 17.36
N VAL A 60 0.96 2.66 16.60
CA VAL A 60 1.99 1.73 17.10
C VAL A 60 3.41 2.29 17.14
N GLY A 61 3.63 3.53 16.68
CA GLY A 61 4.91 4.23 16.82
C GLY A 61 6.05 3.62 16.00
N VAL A 62 5.74 3.14 14.79
CA VAL A 62 6.74 2.71 13.79
C VAL A 62 7.26 3.91 13.01
#